data_AF-A0A933SD53-F1
#
_entry.id   AF-A0A933SD53-F1
#
_cell.length_a   1.000
_cell.length_b   1.000
_cell.length_c   1.000
_cell.angle_alpha   90.00
_cell.angle_beta   90.00
_cell.angle_gamma   90.00
#
_symmetry.space_group_name_H-M   'P 1'
#
loop_
_entity.id
_entity.type
_entity.pdbx_description
1 polymer ?
#
loop_
_entity_poly.entity_id
_entity_poly.type
_entity_poly.pdbx_seq_one_letter_code
_entity_poly.pdbx_strand_id
1 'polypeptide(L)'
;MQSETTPLIIGILVFISSLVSLRVGISVAIIEIIFGAIVGNFGLQPENWMLYLANFGGIVLTFLAGTEIDTGLLKSKFKESFLIGIFSFLLPFVGAFLCAQIIGWNFKASLIAGTALSTTSLAVVYSVLVEMGLSKTTLGKLLMASSLFFYINQK
;
A
#
# COMPACT_ATOMS: atom_id res chain seq x y z
N MET A 1 5.67 -32.29 3.26
CA MET A 1 6.09 -31.88 4.62
C MET A 1 6.19 -30.36 4.80
N GLN A 2 6.63 -29.58 3.80
CA GLN A 2 6.69 -28.10 3.94
C GLN A 2 5.32 -27.40 4.08
N SER A 3 4.27 -27.89 3.40
CA SER A 3 2.96 -27.22 3.40
C SER A 3 2.26 -27.19 4.78
N GLU A 4 2.51 -28.16 5.66
CA GLU A 4 1.91 -28.16 7.01
C GLU A 4 2.58 -27.18 7.99
N THR A 5 3.86 -26.84 7.75
CA THR A 5 4.61 -25.91 8.60
C THR A 5 4.40 -24.45 8.24
N THR A 6 3.99 -24.17 7.00
CA THR A 6 3.81 -22.80 6.48
C THR A 6 2.86 -21.93 7.32
N PRO A 7 1.67 -22.40 7.74
CA PRO A 7 0.76 -21.59 8.55
C PRO A 7 1.35 -21.23 9.91
N LEU A 8 2.10 -22.15 10.52
CA LEU A 8 2.74 -21.95 11.82
C LEU A 8 3.86 -20.91 11.71
N ILE A 9 4.69 -20.99 10.67
CA ILE A 9 5.75 -20.01 10.40
C ILE A 9 5.14 -18.62 10.18
N ILE A 10 4.09 -18.52 9.37
CA ILE A 10 3.41 -17.23 9.11
C ILE A 10 2.79 -16.67 10.39
N GLY A 11 2.14 -17.51 11.21
CA GLY A 11 1.57 -17.08 12.48
C GLY A 11 2.64 -16.52 13.44
N ILE A 12 3.78 -17.19 13.55
CA ILE A 12 4.93 -16.70 14.32
C ILE A 12 5.45 -15.38 13.73
N LEU A 13 5.53 -15.28 12.41
CA LEU A 13 6.05 -14.09 11.73
C LEU A 13 5.15 -12.85 11.96
N VAL A 14 3.84 -13.02 11.87
CA VAL A 14 2.85 -11.96 12.17
C VAL A 14 2.96 -11.55 13.65
N PHE A 15 3.10 -12.51 14.56
CA PHE A 15 3.26 -12.24 15.98
C PHE A 15 4.55 -11.46 16.29
N ILE A 16 5.69 -11.88 15.72
CA ILE A 16 6.96 -11.16 15.89
C ILE A 16 6.86 -9.77 15.27
N SER A 17 6.26 -9.63 14.08
CA SER A 17 6.05 -8.33 13.43
C SER A 17 5.27 -7.36 14.33
N SER A 18 4.24 -7.86 15.00
CA SER A 18 3.46 -7.11 15.97
C SER A 18 4.29 -6.65 17.17
N LEU A 19 5.14 -7.52 17.72
CA LEU A 19 6.03 -7.16 18.84
C LEU A 19 7.09 -6.13 18.45
N VAL A 20 7.65 -6.25 17.25
CA VAL A 20 8.66 -5.31 16.74
C VAL A 20 8.01 -3.94 16.47
N SER A 21 6.79 -3.91 15.94
CA SER A 21 6.03 -2.68 15.71
C SER A 21 5.90 -1.84 16.97
N LEU A 22 5.51 -2.47 18.08
CA LEU A 22 5.38 -1.80 19.38
C LEU A 22 6.69 -1.18 19.87
N ARG A 23 7.84 -1.77 19.52
CA ARG A 23 9.16 -1.29 19.95
C ARG A 23 9.71 -0.18 19.06
N VAL A 24 9.46 -0.24 17.76
CA VAL A 24 10.01 0.69 16.76
C VAL A 24 9.07 1.89 16.55
N GLY A 25 7.78 1.77 16.88
CA GLY A 25 6.79 2.84 16.68
C GLY A 25 6.38 3.03 15.22
N ILE A 26 6.48 1.97 14.40
CA ILE A 26 6.05 1.93 12.99
C ILE A 26 4.87 0.97 12.89
N SER A 27 3.95 1.23 11.95
CA SER A 27 2.80 0.36 11.68
C SER A 27 3.20 -1.10 11.46
N VAL A 28 2.45 -2.02 12.07
CA VAL A 28 2.57 -3.48 11.93
C VAL A 28 2.59 -3.89 10.46
N ALA A 29 1.71 -3.32 9.63
CA ALA A 29 1.62 -3.66 8.21
C ALA A 29 2.95 -3.45 7.44
N ILE A 30 3.69 -2.39 7.77
CA ILE A 30 5.00 -2.12 7.15
C ILE A 30 6.00 -3.21 7.54
N ILE A 31 6.00 -3.62 8.80
CA ILE A 31 6.91 -4.65 9.32
C ILE A 31 6.57 -6.02 8.72
N GLU A 32 5.28 -6.35 8.63
CA GLU A 32 4.80 -7.59 8.00
C GLU A 32 5.24 -7.68 6.53
N ILE A 33 5.16 -6.58 5.77
CA ILE A 33 5.63 -6.55 4.37
C ILE A 33 7.14 -6.80 4.30
N ILE A 34 7.92 -6.15 5.17
CA ILE A 34 9.39 -6.32 5.19
C ILE A 34 9.75 -7.77 5.55
N PHE A 35 9.16 -8.30 6.62
CA PHE A 35 9.45 -9.67 7.07
C PHE A 35 8.94 -10.70 6.07
N GLY A 36 7.77 -10.47 5.46
CA GLY A 36 7.25 -11.29 4.37
C GLY A 36 8.19 -11.31 3.17
N ALA A 37 8.75 -10.17 2.77
CA ALA A 37 9.72 -10.10 1.68
C ALA A 37 11.03 -10.82 2.02
N ILE A 38 11.55 -10.66 3.24
CA ILE A 38 12.76 -11.36 3.72
C ILE A 38 12.54 -12.87 3.68
N VAL A 39 11.44 -13.36 4.26
CA VAL A 39 11.15 -14.79 4.35
C VAL A 39 10.79 -15.39 2.99
N GLY A 40 10.08 -14.65 2.13
CA GLY A 40 9.84 -15.03 0.74
C GLY A 40 11.14 -15.24 -0.04
N ASN A 41 12.15 -14.38 0.19
CA ASN A 41 13.47 -14.53 -0.43
C ASN A 41 14.23 -15.78 0.06
N PHE A 42 13.92 -16.31 1.25
CA PHE A 42 14.45 -17.58 1.74
C PHE A 42 13.75 -18.82 1.17
N GLY A 43 12.83 -18.65 0.22
CA GLY A 43 12.20 -19.75 -0.53
C GLY A 43 10.81 -20.16 -0.02
N LEU A 44 10.23 -19.41 0.92
CA LEU A 44 8.84 -19.61 1.34
C LEU A 44 7.90 -19.08 0.24
N GLN A 45 7.20 -20.00 -0.42
CA GLN A 45 6.27 -19.67 -1.50
C GLN A 45 4.86 -19.39 -0.96
N PRO A 46 4.13 -18.42 -1.55
CA PRO A 46 2.75 -18.18 -1.17
C PRO A 46 1.88 -19.38 -1.54
N GLU A 47 1.17 -19.90 -0.55
CA GLU A 47 0.16 -20.95 -0.75
C GLU A 47 -1.16 -20.34 -1.23
N ASN A 48 -2.01 -21.14 -1.88
CA ASN A 48 -3.27 -20.67 -2.45
C ASN A 48 -4.16 -19.96 -1.41
N TRP A 49 -4.27 -20.50 -0.19
CA TRP A 49 -5.06 -19.90 0.89
C TRP A 49 -4.54 -18.50 1.28
N MET A 50 -3.23 -18.26 1.20
CA MET A 50 -2.63 -16.95 1.49
C MET A 50 -3.03 -15.94 0.41
N LEU A 51 -2.99 -16.34 -0.86
CA LEU A 51 -3.40 -15.49 -1.98
C LEU A 51 -4.90 -15.16 -1.89
N TYR A 52 -5.74 -16.12 -1.50
CA TYR A 52 -7.16 -15.86 -1.27
C TYR A 52 -7.37 -14.85 -0.14
N LEU A 53 -6.70 -15.01 1.00
CA LEU A 53 -6.80 -14.06 2.12
C LEU A 53 -6.27 -12.68 1.77
N ALA A 54 -5.15 -12.60 1.05
CA ALA A 54 -4.56 -11.33 0.62
C ALA A 54 -5.51 -10.56 -0.32
N ASN A 55 -6.10 -11.24 -1.30
CA ASN A 55 -7.06 -10.63 -2.23
C ASN A 55 -8.34 -10.22 -1.51
N PHE A 56 -8.88 -11.09 -0.65
CA PHE A 56 -10.08 -10.79 0.12
C PHE A 56 -9.86 -9.60 1.06
N GLY A 57 -8.77 -9.62 1.85
CA GLY A 57 -8.39 -8.54 2.75
C GLY A 57 -8.16 -7.23 2.01
N GLY A 58 -7.48 -7.26 0.86
CA GLY A 58 -7.26 -6.08 0.02
C GLY A 58 -8.56 -5.44 -0.46
N ILE A 59 -9.55 -6.25 -0.88
CA ILE A 59 -10.88 -5.76 -1.28
C ILE A 59 -11.61 -5.16 -0.08
N VAL A 60 -11.62 -5.85 1.06
CA VAL A 60 -12.29 -5.40 2.29
C VAL A 60 -11.71 -4.07 2.80
N LEU A 61 -10.37 -3.96 2.85
CA LEU A 61 -9.70 -2.72 3.27
C LEU A 61 -9.97 -1.57 2.31
N THR A 62 -9.95 -1.81 1.00
CA THR A 62 -10.25 -0.79 -0.01
C THR A 62 -11.71 -0.34 0.09
N PHE A 63 -12.63 -1.27 0.31
CA PHE A 63 -14.03 -0.96 0.53
C PHE A 63 -14.23 -0.11 1.78
N LEU A 64 -13.63 -0.53 2.90
CA LEU A 64 -13.73 0.19 4.17
C LEU A 64 -13.14 1.61 4.06
N ALA A 65 -11.99 1.75 3.39
CA ALA A 65 -11.42 3.06 3.04
C ALA A 65 -12.39 3.91 2.23
N GLY A 66 -13.10 3.33 1.26
CA GLY A 66 -14.15 3.99 0.49
C GLY A 66 -15.32 4.48 1.35
N THR A 67 -15.74 3.68 2.34
CA THR A 67 -16.85 4.05 3.24
C THR A 67 -16.49 5.15 4.24
N GLU A 68 -15.22 5.29 4.61
CA GLU A 68 -14.76 6.28 5.59
C GLU A 68 -14.51 7.68 4.97
N ILE A 69 -14.62 7.79 3.65
CA ILE A 69 -14.38 9.04 2.93
C ILE A 69 -15.55 10.01 3.09
N ASP A 70 -15.20 11.20 3.59
CA ASP A 70 -16.12 12.33 3.74
C ASP A 70 -16.38 12.99 2.37
N THR A 71 -17.49 12.61 1.74
CA THR A 71 -17.89 13.14 0.43
C THR A 71 -18.14 14.65 0.44
N GLY A 72 -18.50 15.24 1.59
CA GLY A 72 -18.68 16.68 1.74
C GLY A 72 -17.34 17.41 1.68
N LEU A 73 -16.35 16.89 2.42
CA LEU A 73 -14.98 17.41 2.40
C LEU A 73 -14.35 17.25 1.01
N LEU A 74 -14.50 16.08 0.38
CA LEU A 74 -14.00 15.82 -0.98
C LEU A 74 -14.58 16.81 -2.00
N LYS A 75 -15.87 17.12 -1.94
CA LYS A 75 -16.49 18.12 -2.82
C LYS A 75 -15.98 19.54 -2.54
N SER A 76 -15.84 19.91 -1.27
CA SER A 76 -15.37 21.24 -0.87
C SER A 76 -13.90 21.49 -1.23
N LYS A 77 -13.08 20.43 -1.25
CA LYS A 77 -11.64 20.43 -1.52
C LYS A 77 -11.27 19.66 -2.77
N PHE A 78 -12.18 19.63 -3.75
CA PHE A 78 -12.02 18.81 -4.95
C PHE A 78 -10.79 19.23 -5.75
N LYS A 79 -10.58 20.54 -5.95
CA LYS A 79 -9.43 21.05 -6.71
C LYS A 79 -8.11 20.76 -6.02
N GLU A 80 -8.03 20.97 -4.71
CA GLU A 80 -6.84 20.69 -3.92
C GLU A 80 -6.52 19.19 -3.89
N SER A 81 -7.52 18.35 -3.64
CA SER A 81 -7.36 16.88 -3.62
C SER A 81 -6.97 16.33 -4.98
N PHE A 82 -7.53 16.90 -6.06
CA PHE A 82 -7.21 16.58 -7.44
C PHE A 82 -5.74 16.88 -7.77
N LEU A 83 -5.28 18.10 -7.44
CA LEU A 83 -3.90 18.50 -7.67
C LEU A 83 -2.93 17.63 -6.86
N ILE A 84 -3.21 17.42 -5.58
CA ILE A 84 -2.40 16.55 -4.72
C ILE A 84 -2.35 15.13 -5.30
N GLY A 85 -3.48 14.58 -5.74
CA GLY A 85 -3.55 13.25 -6.37
C GLY A 85 -2.71 13.15 -7.64
N ILE A 86 -2.81 14.12 -8.55
CA ILE A 86 -2.01 14.15 -9.79
C ILE A 86 -0.53 14.26 -9.47
N PHE A 87 -0.13 15.20 -8.61
CA PHE A 87 1.27 15.36 -8.26
C PHE A 87 1.82 14.13 -7.53
N SER A 88 1.01 13.48 -6.70
CA SER A 88 1.39 12.24 -6.01
C SER A 88 1.63 11.07 -6.95
N PHE A 89 1.05 11.07 -8.15
CA PHE A 89 1.36 10.08 -9.19
C PHE A 89 2.50 10.54 -10.11
N LEU A 90 2.43 11.79 -10.58
CA LEU A 90 3.30 12.30 -11.64
C LEU A 90 4.74 12.46 -11.17
N LEU A 91 4.97 12.90 -9.92
CA LEU A 91 6.33 13.03 -9.37
C LEU A 91 7.03 11.66 -9.28
N PRO A 92 6.45 10.64 -8.60
CA PRO A 92 7.07 9.32 -8.55
C PRO A 92 7.21 8.68 -9.93
N PHE A 93 6.22 8.86 -10.82
CA PHE A 93 6.27 8.32 -12.19
C PHE A 93 7.46 8.86 -12.97
N VAL A 94 7.58 10.20 -13.05
CA VAL A 94 8.67 10.86 -13.78
C VAL A 94 10.00 10.57 -13.10
N GLY A 95 10.05 10.60 -11.76
CA GLY A 95 11.26 10.27 -11.00
C GLY A 95 11.77 8.87 -11.30
N ALA A 96 10.91 7.86 -11.19
CA ALA A 96 11.27 6.47 -11.47
C ALA A 96 11.60 6.23 -12.95
N PHE A 97 10.88 6.87 -13.87
CA PHE A 97 11.18 6.81 -15.30
C PHE A 97 12.58 7.37 -15.61
N LEU A 98 12.90 8.56 -15.09
CA LEU A 98 14.21 9.20 -15.30
C LEU A 98 15.33 8.39 -14.65
N CYS A 99 15.15 7.92 -13.42
CA CYS A 99 16.12 7.04 -12.76
C CYS A 99 16.39 5.78 -13.59
N ALA A 100 15.34 5.11 -14.08
CA ALA A 100 15.49 3.93 -14.93
C ALA A 100 16.20 4.24 -16.26
N GLN A 101 15.92 5.39 -16.87
CA GLN A 101 16.62 5.85 -18.08
C GLN A 101 18.11 6.12 -17.82
N ILE A 102 18.45 6.73 -16.67
CA ILE A 102 19.85 6.99 -16.28
C ILE A 102 20.62 5.67 -16.04
N ILE A 103 19.95 4.64 -15.51
CA ILE A 103 20.52 3.29 -15.32
C ILE A 103 20.65 2.54 -16.67
N GLY A 104 20.16 3.11 -17.77
CA GLY A 104 20.29 2.54 -19.12
C GLY A 104 19.18 1.55 -19.49
N TRP A 105 18.05 1.57 -18.79
CA TRP A 105 16.92 0.70 -19.14
C TRP A 105 16.26 1.17 -20.44
N ASN A 106 15.70 0.22 -21.20
CA ASN A 106 14.95 0.52 -22.42
C ASN A 106 13.73 1.41 -22.08
N PHE A 107 13.34 2.30 -23.00
CA PHE A 107 12.17 3.18 -22.86
C PHE A 107 10.91 2.44 -22.37
N LYS A 108 10.63 1.26 -22.91
CA LYS A 108 9.49 0.43 -22.46
C LYS A 108 9.64 -0.04 -21.01
N ALA A 109 10.84 -0.46 -20.61
CA ALA A 109 11.12 -0.91 -19.25
C ALA A 109 11.05 0.26 -18.25
N SER A 110 11.53 1.45 -18.63
CA SER A 110 11.41 2.66 -17.79
C SER A 110 9.97 3.13 -17.65
N LEU A 111 9.13 3.00 -18.67
CA LEU A 111 7.68 3.25 -18.55
C LEU A 111 7.03 2.29 -17.55
N ILE A 112 7.37 1.00 -17.62
CA ILE A 112 6.86 0.00 -16.67
C ILE A 112 7.33 0.32 -15.25
N ALA A 113 8.61 0.67 -15.06
CA ALA A 113 9.14 1.08 -13.75
C ALA A 113 8.41 2.33 -13.22
N GLY A 114 8.24 3.35 -14.07
CA GLY A 114 7.49 4.55 -13.74
C GLY A 114 6.09 4.26 -13.25
N THR A 115 5.32 3.47 -14.00
CA THR A 115 3.96 3.08 -13.63
C THR A 115 3.91 2.22 -12.36
N ALA A 116 4.82 1.26 -12.20
CA ALA A 116 4.85 0.39 -11.03
C ALA A 116 5.09 1.19 -9.74
N LEU A 117 6.04 2.13 -9.75
CA LEU A 117 6.41 2.91 -8.56
C LEU A 117 5.45 4.08 -8.26
N SER A 118 4.65 4.53 -9.22
CA SER A 118 3.69 5.61 -9.02
C SER A 118 2.32 5.17 -8.52
N THR A 119 2.06 3.86 -8.48
CA THR A 119 0.82 3.32 -7.91
C THR A 119 0.84 3.40 -6.39
N THR A 120 -0.07 4.18 -5.81
CA THR A 120 -0.26 4.25 -4.35
C THR A 120 -1.33 3.25 -3.92
N SER A 121 -1.07 2.50 -2.84
CA SER A 121 -2.00 1.49 -2.32
C SER A 121 -2.92 2.10 -1.26
N LEU A 122 -4.19 2.37 -1.63
CA LEU A 122 -5.20 2.90 -0.71
C LEU A 122 -5.41 1.97 0.49
N ALA A 123 -5.44 0.65 0.29
CA ALA A 123 -5.65 -0.32 1.36
C ALA A 123 -4.55 -0.26 2.43
N VAL A 124 -3.28 -0.15 2.01
CA VAL A 124 -2.14 -0.08 2.93
C VAL A 124 -2.17 1.26 3.67
N VAL A 125 -2.34 2.39 2.96
CA VAL A 125 -2.45 3.72 3.58
C VAL A 125 -3.59 3.76 4.60
N TYR A 126 -4.75 3.22 4.26
CA TYR A 126 -5.90 3.11 5.16
C TYR A 126 -5.56 2.32 6.42
N SER A 127 -4.99 1.12 6.27
CA SER A 127 -4.64 0.26 7.41
C SER A 127 -3.66 0.97 8.37
N VAL A 128 -2.64 1.65 7.84
CA VAL A 128 -1.67 2.42 8.63
C VAL A 128 -2.34 3.59 9.35
N LEU A 129 -3.23 4.32 8.68
CA LEU A 129 -3.94 5.45 9.28
C LEU A 129 -4.89 5.02 10.39
N VAL A 130 -5.57 3.88 10.24
CA VAL A 130 -6.44 3.32 11.27
C VAL A 130 -5.61 2.85 12.46
N GLU A 131 -4.52 2.14 12.21
CA GLU A 131 -3.63 1.62 13.25
C GLU A 131 -3.00 2.74 14.09
N MET A 132 -2.59 3.83 13.43
CA MET A 132 -2.02 5.00 14.10
C MET A 132 -3.09 5.97 14.67
N GLY A 133 -4.39 5.62 14.58
CA GLY A 133 -5.49 6.46 15.07
C GLY A 133 -5.69 7.79 14.31
N LEU A 134 -5.11 7.92 13.12
CA LEU A 134 -5.12 9.12 12.29
C LEU A 134 -6.30 9.18 11.31
N SER A 135 -7.07 8.10 11.13
CA SER A 135 -8.14 8.01 10.11
C SER A 135 -9.20 9.11 10.22
N LYS A 136 -9.50 9.58 11.43
CA LYS A 136 -10.52 10.61 11.69
C LYS A 136 -10.00 12.04 11.61
N THR A 137 -8.68 12.22 11.53
CA THR A 137 -8.06 13.55 11.46
C THR A 137 -8.27 14.19 10.10
N THR A 138 -8.26 15.53 10.03
CA THR A 138 -8.36 16.25 8.76
C THR A 138 -7.26 15.85 7.78
N LEU A 139 -6.05 15.60 8.28
CA LEU A 139 -4.92 15.12 7.46
C LEU A 139 -5.17 13.70 6.94
N GLY A 140 -5.62 12.78 7.79
CA GLY A 140 -5.95 11.41 7.37
C GLY A 140 -7.03 11.37 6.30
N LYS A 141 -8.14 12.11 6.52
CA LYS A 141 -9.22 12.24 5.54
C LYS A 141 -8.75 12.86 4.22
N LEU A 142 -7.86 13.86 4.27
CA LEU A 142 -7.29 14.47 3.06
C LEU A 142 -6.41 13.49 2.29
N LEU A 143 -5.56 12.71 2.98
CA LEU A 143 -4.71 11.68 2.36
C LEU A 143 -5.53 10.55 1.73
N MET A 144 -6.60 10.11 2.40
CA MET A 144 -7.55 9.12 1.87
C MET A 144 -8.31 9.67 0.65
N ALA A 145 -8.75 10.92 0.72
CA ALA A 145 -9.44 11.60 -0.39
C ALA A 145 -8.54 11.75 -1.63
N SER A 146 -7.28 12.16 -1.45
CA SER A 146 -6.34 12.33 -2.56
C SER A 146 -5.96 10.99 -3.21
N SER A 147 -5.76 9.94 -2.41
CA SER A 147 -5.41 8.61 -2.91
C SER A 147 -6.59 7.92 -3.61
N LEU A 148 -7.82 8.05 -3.09
CA LEU A 148 -9.02 7.53 -3.76
C LEU A 148 -9.25 8.20 -5.12
N PHE A 149 -9.10 9.53 -5.20
CA PHE A 149 -9.33 10.25 -6.45
C PHE A 149 -8.46 9.70 -7.60
N PHE A 150 -7.20 9.44 -7.30
CA PHE A 150 -6.28 8.86 -8.26
C PHE A 150 -6.64 7.41 -8.61
N TYR A 151 -7.04 6.60 -7.62
CA TYR A 151 -7.48 5.22 -7.83
C TYR A 151 -8.65 5.11 -8.82
N ILE A 152 -9.62 6.04 -8.77
CA ILE A 152 -10.77 6.08 -9.69
C ILE A 152 -10.34 6.42 -11.14
N ASN A 153 -9.27 7.18 -11.35
CA ASN A 153 -8.80 7.58 -12.69
C ASN A 153 -7.89 6.54 -13.38
N GLN A 154 -7.48 5.48 -12.68
CA GLN A 154 -6.63 4.42 -13.22
C GLN A 154 -7.40 3.17 -13.70
N LYS A 155 -8.73 3.17 -13.61
CA LYS A 155 -9.60 2.16 -14.24
C LYS A 155 -10.19 2.69 -15.54
#